data_AF-A0A967LSN2-F1
#
_entry.id   AF-A0A967LSN2-F1
#
_cell.length_a   1.000
_cell.length_b   1.000
_cell.length_c   1.000
_cell.angle_alpha   90.00
_cell.angle_beta   90.00
_cell.angle_gamma   90.00
#
_symmetry.space_group_name_H-M   'P 1'
#
loop_
_entity.id
_entity.type
_entity.pdbx_description
1 polymer ?
#
loop_
_entity_poly.entity_id
_entity_poly.type
_entity_poly.pdbx_seq_one_letter_code
_entity_poly.pdbx_strand_id
1 'polypeptide(L)' 'MKNHGNRIASICEVVRWLGEKAEDAGVNVFTGFPAASLLVDGDRVRGVRTTPTGLDRDGEPGAGYMPPT' A
#
# COMPACT_ATOMS: atom_id res chain seq x y z
N MET A 1 -34.88 -1.52 -11.52
CA MET A 1 -33.54 -1.60 -10.88
C MET A 1 -32.94 -2.96 -11.23
N LYS A 2 -31.89 -3.02 -12.06
CA LYS A 2 -31.25 -4.27 -12.53
C LYS A 2 -30.02 -4.56 -11.65
N ASN A 3 -30.21 -5.27 -10.55
CA ASN A 3 -29.12 -5.72 -9.67
C ASN A 3 -29.23 -7.22 -9.33
N HIS A 4 -29.98 -7.96 -10.15
CA HIS A 4 -30.20 -9.38 -9.94
C HIS A 4 -28.89 -10.15 -10.12
N GLY A 5 -28.54 -11.01 -9.15
CA GLY A 5 -27.28 -11.77 -9.14
C GLY A 5 -26.12 -11.07 -8.41
N ASN A 6 -26.24 -9.80 -8.04
CA ASN A 6 -25.20 -9.07 -7.30
C ASN A 6 -25.44 -9.12 -5.80
N ARG A 7 -24.38 -8.90 -5.01
CA ARG A 7 -24.43 -8.86 -3.55
C ARG A 7 -24.13 -7.47 -3.03
N ILE A 8 -24.75 -7.14 -1.89
CA ILE A 8 -24.41 -5.95 -1.10
C ILE A 8 -23.46 -6.42 -0.01
N ALA A 9 -22.29 -5.80 0.06
CA ALA A 9 -21.29 -6.08 1.08
C ALA A 9 -20.48 -4.81 1.38
N SER A 10 -19.89 -4.76 2.56
CA SER A 10 -18.89 -3.74 2.90
C SER A 10 -17.59 -4.05 2.16
N ILE A 11 -17.16 -3.16 1.28
CA ILE A 11 -15.88 -3.31 0.58
C ILE A 11 -14.71 -3.39 1.57
N CYS A 12 -14.79 -2.67 2.69
CA CYS A 12 -13.76 -2.70 3.73
C CYS A 12 -13.64 -4.07 4.39
N GLU A 13 -14.77 -4.74 4.66
CA GLU A 13 -14.77 -6.09 5.24
C GLU A 13 -14.26 -7.12 4.22
N VAL A 14 -14.67 -6.99 2.96
CA VAL A 14 -14.19 -7.86 1.88
C VAL A 14 -12.67 -7.73 1.70
N VAL A 15 -12.13 -6.50 1.65
CA VAL A 15 -10.69 -6.27 1.49
C VAL A 15 -9.89 -6.77 2.70
N ARG A 16 -10.41 -6.60 3.91
CA ARG A 16 -9.78 -7.15 5.12
C ARG A 16 -9.68 -8.68 5.05
N TRP A 17 -10.79 -9.34 4.72
CA TRP A 17 -10.82 -10.80 4.55
C TRP A 17 -9.88 -11.28 3.44
N LEU A 18 -9.79 -10.55 2.31
CA LEU A 18 -8.83 -10.86 1.26
C LEU A 18 -7.37 -10.72 1.72
N GLY A 19 -7.08 -9.77 2.60
CA GLY A 19 -5.77 -9.63 3.25
C GLY A 19 -5.37 -10.90 4.00
N GLU A 20 -6.26 -11.41 4.86
CA GLU A 20 -6.03 -12.67 5.60
C GLU A 20 -5.78 -13.85 4.65
N LYS A 21 -6.53 -13.93 3.54
CA LYS A 21 -6.32 -14.99 2.53
C LYS A 21 -4.99 -14.86 1.79
N ALA A 22 -4.50 -13.63 1.56
CA ALA A 22 -3.20 -13.41 0.95
C ALA A 22 -2.06 -13.81 1.90
N GLU A 23 -2.19 -13.46 3.19
CA GLU A 23 -1.24 -13.86 4.22
C GLU A 23 -1.19 -15.39 4.40
N ASP A 24 -2.36 -16.07 4.41
CA ASP A 24 -2.46 -17.53 4.42
C ASP A 24 -1.72 -18.17 3.22
N ALA A 25 -1.67 -17.48 2.08
CA ALA A 25 -0.97 -17.91 0.88
C ALA A 25 0.53 -17.56 0.88
N GLY A 26 1.06 -16.99 1.97
CA GLY A 26 2.46 -16.62 2.12
C GLY A 26 2.83 -15.23 1.58
N VAL A 27 1.85 -14.39 1.26
CA VAL A 27 2.09 -13.00 0.85
C VAL A 27 2.35 -12.14 2.09
N ASN A 28 3.41 -11.33 2.05
CA ASN A 28 3.65 -10.34 3.10
C ASN A 28 2.85 -9.06 2.82
N VAL A 29 1.97 -8.67 3.74
CA VAL A 29 1.14 -7.46 3.62
C VAL A 29 1.71 -6.34 4.49
N PHE A 30 2.28 -5.31 3.86
CA PHE A 30 2.83 -4.15 4.57
C PHE A 30 1.88 -2.95 4.48
N THR A 31 1.13 -2.70 5.55
CA THR A 31 0.26 -1.52 5.64
C THR A 31 1.05 -0.29 6.10
N GLY A 32 0.68 0.90 5.61
CA GLY A 32 1.34 2.16 6.00
C GLY A 32 2.64 2.48 5.26
N PHE A 33 3.03 1.69 4.25
CA PHE A 33 4.22 1.92 3.42
C PHE A 33 3.82 2.22 1.97
N PRO A 34 3.39 3.45 1.64
CA PRO A 34 2.99 3.79 0.28
C PRO A 34 4.23 3.86 -0.63
N ALA A 35 4.05 3.40 -1.88
CA ALA A 35 5.07 3.51 -2.92
C ALA A 35 5.11 4.94 -3.47
N ALA A 36 6.26 5.61 -3.35
CA ALA A 36 6.49 6.99 -3.77
C ALA A 36 7.03 7.10 -5.20
N SER A 37 7.94 6.20 -5.59
CA SER A 37 8.57 6.25 -6.90
C SER A 37 9.01 4.87 -7.40
N LEU A 38 9.20 4.75 -8.71
CA LEU A 38 9.70 3.53 -9.35
C LEU A 38 11.24 3.51 -9.33
N LEU A 39 11.80 2.33 -9.08
CA LEU A 39 13.20 2.05 -9.32
C LEU A 39 13.30 1.43 -10.73
N VAL A 40 13.93 2.14 -11.66
CA VAL A 40 13.99 1.75 -13.09
C VAL A 40 15.45 1.58 -13.53
N ASP A 41 15.70 0.54 -14.31
CA ASP A 41 16.97 0.19 -14.92
C ASP A 41 16.75 0.10 -16.45
N GLY A 42 17.09 1.18 -17.17
CA GLY A 42 16.74 1.33 -18.58
C GLY A 42 15.23 1.44 -18.79
N ASP A 43 14.64 0.47 -19.50
CA ASP A 43 13.20 0.34 -19.74
C ASP A 43 12.51 -0.61 -18.73
N ARG A 44 13.26 -1.22 -17.80
CA ARG A 44 12.75 -2.22 -16.85
C ARG A 44 12.53 -1.65 -15.45
N VAL A 45 11.33 -1.87 -14.91
CA VAL A 45 11.05 -1.62 -13.48
C VAL A 45 11.66 -2.73 -12.62
N ARG A 46 12.49 -2.33 -11.65
CA ARG A 46 13.15 -3.21 -10.68
C ARG A 46 12.45 -3.25 -9.33
N GLY A 47 11.66 -2.23 -9.01
CA GLY A 47 10.94 -2.15 -7.74
C GLY A 47 10.35 -0.77 -7.50
N VAL A 48 10.02 -0.50 -6.25
CA VAL A 48 9.47 0.78 -5.78
C VAL A 48 10.25 1.27 -4.58
N ARG A 49 10.30 2.59 -4.42
CA ARG A 49 10.77 3.25 -3.20
C ARG A 49 9.56 3.69 -2.38
N THR A 50 9.61 3.48 -1.08
CA THR A 50 8.55 3.91 -0.16
C THR A 50 8.63 5.42 0.15
N THR A 51 7.62 6.00 0.79
CA THR A 51 7.69 7.39 1.27
C THR A 51 8.49 7.51 2.58
N PRO A 52 9.25 8.59 2.79
CA PRO A 52 9.74 8.92 4.12
C PRO A 52 8.58 9.14 5.09
N THR A 53 8.76 8.74 6.34
CA THR A 53 7.82 9.03 7.43
C THR A 53 8.41 10.07 8.37
N GLY A 54 7.57 10.82 9.08
CA GLY A 54 8.03 11.80 10.07
C GLY A 54 8.51 13.11 9.46
N LEU A 55 8.02 13.46 8.27
CA LEU A 55 8.12 14.82 7.73
C LEU A 55 7.13 15.74 8.45
N ASP A 56 7.52 17.00 8.63
CA ASP A 56 6.62 18.03 9.12
C ASP A 56 5.66 18.54 8.03
N ARG A 57 4.87 19.58 8.35
CA ARG A 57 3.88 20.15 7.44
C ARG A 57 4.51 20.83 6.22
N ASP A 58 5.74 21.30 6.36
CA ASP A 58 6.49 21.99 5.31
C ASP A 58 7.30 21.00 4.46
N GLY A 59 7.32 19.72 4.85
CA GLY A 59 7.98 18.63 4.14
C GLY A 59 9.40 18.36 4.59
N GLU A 60 9.84 18.97 5.70
CA GLU A 60 11.18 18.84 6.24
C GLU A 60 11.28 17.71 7.27
N PRO A 61 12.44 17.07 7.44
CA PRO A 61 12.65 16.01 8.44
C PRO A 61 12.36 16.47 9.87
N GLY A 62 11.30 15.92 10.47
CA GLY A 62 10.97 16.14 11.88
C GLY A 62 11.70 15.19 12.83
N ALA A 63 11.37 15.27 14.12
CA ALA A 63 12.01 14.45 15.17
C ALA A 63 11.83 12.93 15.00
N GLY A 64 10.81 12.50 14.26
CA GLY A 64 10.52 11.10 13.94
C GLY A 64 10.88 10.69 12.51
N TYR A 65 11.76 11.43 11.84
CA TYR A 65 12.11 11.17 10.45
C TYR A 65 12.70 9.77 10.27
N MET A 66 12.11 9.01 9.35
CA MET A 66 12.72 7.78 8.82
C MET A 66 12.89 7.93 7.31
N PRO A 67 14.10 7.63 6.78
CA PRO A 67 14.34 7.69 5.36
C PRO A 67 13.51 6.62 4.62
N PRO A 68 13.18 6.86 3.34
CA PRO A 68 12.48 5.88 2.52
C PRO A 68 13.37 4.66 2.30
N THR A 69 12.75 3.48 2.27
CA THR A 69 13.37 2.21 1.89
C THR A 69 13.04 1.82 0.45
#